data_AF-A0A937G655-F1
#
_entry.id   AF-A0A937G655-F1
#
_cell.length_a   1.000
_cell.length_b   1.000
_cell.length_c   1.000
_cell.angle_alpha   90.00
_cell.angle_beta   90.00
_cell.angle_gamma   90.00
#
_symmetry.space_group_name_H-M   'P 1'
#
loop_
_entity.id
_entity.type
_entity.pdbx_description
1 polymer ?
#
loop_
_entity_poly.entity_id
_entity_poly.type
_entity_poly.pdbx_seq_one_letter_code
_entity_poly.pdbx_strand_id
1 'polypeptide(L)'
;MRFYFFKLFILISLFCTYNSVSQEKELFDLIITDENATPELLPERMIFTQRIFWGEKGILRTTGIAPLNLENREKELVIRRKMLKAHQIIGYTTLAAMVAQGIIGGQLYNGDYSLYKTHKNMAKVVNAGYFTGAALSLFSPPPLVNKKTKGFSSIKAHRFLSNIHFSAMVVTNMVADSNKKAHKAAAYTAFASYATAVIVFKF
;
A
#
# COMPACT_ATOMS: atom_id res chain seq x y z
N MET A 1 22.35 -23.27 14.68
CA MET A 1 20.98 -22.72 14.50
C MET A 1 20.87 -21.44 13.66
N ARG A 2 21.96 -20.67 13.46
CA ARG A 2 21.96 -19.37 12.76
C ARG A 2 21.99 -19.46 11.21
N PHE A 3 22.44 -20.59 10.66
CA PHE A 3 22.56 -20.83 9.21
C PHE A 3 21.29 -21.38 8.53
N TYR A 4 20.41 -22.05 9.28
CA TYR A 4 19.18 -22.62 8.73
C TYR A 4 18.10 -21.56 8.47
N PHE A 5 18.04 -20.51 9.28
CA PHE A 5 17.13 -19.37 9.07
C PHE A 5 17.44 -18.58 7.80
N PHE A 6 18.72 -18.45 7.42
CA PHE A 6 19.12 -17.75 6.20
C PHE A 6 18.78 -18.54 4.93
N LYS A 7 18.91 -19.88 4.97
CA LYS A 7 18.48 -20.76 3.86
C LYS A 7 16.96 -20.82 3.70
N LEU A 8 16.20 -20.77 4.81
CA LEU A 8 14.73 -20.72 4.77
C LEU A 8 14.20 -19.41 4.17
N PHE A 9 14.91 -18.29 4.40
CA PHE A 9 14.58 -16.98 3.83
C PHE A 9 14.82 -16.93 2.30
N ILE A 10 15.89 -17.57 1.81
CA ILE A 10 16.17 -17.66 0.37
C ILE A 10 15.17 -18.61 -0.34
N LEU A 11 14.77 -19.71 0.30
CA LEU A 11 13.82 -20.68 -0.28
C LEU A 11 12.39 -20.10 -0.45
N ILE A 12 11.97 -19.19 0.44
CA ILE A 12 10.66 -18.50 0.35
C ILE A 12 10.68 -17.40 -0.73
N SER A 13 11.84 -16.85 -1.08
CA SER A 13 11.95 -15.84 -2.15
C SER A 13 11.79 -16.41 -3.56
N LEU A 14 11.98 -17.72 -3.73
CA LEU A 14 11.92 -18.39 -5.04
C LEU A 14 10.50 -18.75 -5.53
N PHE A 15 9.44 -18.47 -4.76
CA PHE A 15 8.05 -18.75 -5.16
C PHE A 15 7.25 -17.51 -5.60
N CYS A 16 7.90 -16.36 -5.80
CA CYS A 16 7.24 -15.07 -6.11
C CYS A 16 7.30 -14.65 -7.58
N THR A 17 6.91 -15.53 -8.50
CA THR A 17 6.43 -15.17 -9.85
C THR A 17 5.51 -16.33 -10.23
N TYR A 18 4.23 -16.17 -10.52
CA TYR A 18 3.64 -15.65 -11.76
C TYR A 18 2.11 -15.45 -11.55
N ASN A 19 1.47 -14.69 -12.45
CA ASN A 19 0.03 -14.74 -12.84
C ASN A 19 -0.81 -13.44 -12.81
N SER A 20 -0.31 -12.27 -12.39
CA SER A 20 -1.14 -11.03 -12.49
C SER A 20 -1.06 -10.30 -13.84
N VAL A 21 -0.07 -10.61 -14.69
CA VAL A 21 0.15 -9.95 -15.99
C VAL A 21 -0.76 -10.49 -17.09
N SER A 22 -1.04 -11.80 -17.08
CA SER A 22 -1.88 -12.45 -18.10
C SER A 22 -3.31 -11.93 -18.05
N GLN A 23 -3.91 -11.89 -16.85
CA GLN A 23 -5.35 -11.60 -16.71
C GLN A 23 -5.75 -10.17 -17.08
N GLU A 24 -4.93 -9.15 -16.79
CA GLU A 24 -5.25 -7.76 -17.17
C GLU A 24 -5.00 -7.50 -18.66
N LYS A 25 -3.96 -8.11 -19.24
CA LYS A 25 -3.69 -8.02 -20.68
C LYS A 25 -4.74 -8.77 -21.49
N GLU A 26 -5.10 -9.98 -21.07
CA GLU A 26 -6.21 -10.75 -21.67
C GLU A 26 -7.54 -10.00 -21.58
N LEU A 27 -7.84 -9.32 -20.47
CA LEU A 27 -9.05 -8.51 -20.35
C LEU A 27 -9.04 -7.31 -21.32
N PHE A 28 -7.88 -6.70 -21.52
CA PHE A 28 -7.71 -5.64 -22.52
C PHE A 28 -7.84 -6.15 -23.95
N ASP A 29 -7.19 -7.26 -24.26
CA ASP A 29 -7.25 -7.89 -25.58
C ASP A 29 -8.69 -8.35 -25.88
N LEU A 30 -9.42 -8.88 -24.90
CA LEU A 30 -10.86 -9.22 -25.00
C LEU A 30 -11.73 -7.99 -25.26
N ILE A 31 -11.40 -6.85 -24.65
CA ILE A 31 -12.08 -5.57 -24.87
C ILE A 31 -11.84 -5.05 -26.29
N ILE A 32 -10.63 -5.21 -26.83
CA ILE A 32 -10.23 -4.70 -28.16
C ILE A 32 -10.82 -5.55 -29.29
N THR A 33 -11.13 -6.83 -29.03
CA THR A 33 -11.60 -7.79 -30.06
C THR A 33 -13.10 -7.63 -30.39
N ASP A 34 -13.87 -6.90 -29.58
CA ASP A 34 -15.27 -6.58 -29.89
C ASP A 34 -15.36 -5.29 -30.73
N GLU A 35 -15.40 -5.45 -32.06
CA GLU A 35 -15.40 -4.37 -33.04
C GLU A 35 -16.60 -3.39 -32.90
N ASN A 36 -17.62 -3.73 -32.11
CA ASN A 36 -18.83 -2.91 -31.90
C ASN A 36 -18.92 -2.25 -30.50
N ALA A 37 -18.01 -2.57 -29.58
CA ALA A 37 -18.04 -2.02 -28.22
C ALA A 37 -16.93 -0.99 -28.01
N THR A 38 -17.29 0.27 -27.73
CA THR A 38 -16.33 1.23 -27.16
C THR A 38 -16.18 0.93 -25.67
N PRO A 39 -15.07 0.36 -25.20
CA PRO A 39 -14.92 0.03 -23.79
C PRO A 39 -14.88 1.28 -22.92
N GLU A 40 -15.56 1.23 -21.77
CA GLU A 40 -15.36 2.23 -20.73
C GLU A 40 -13.89 2.22 -20.28
N LEU A 41 -13.18 3.31 -20.57
CA LEU A 41 -11.75 3.44 -20.29
C LEU A 41 -11.45 3.70 -18.80
N LEU A 42 -12.46 4.15 -18.05
CA LEU A 42 -12.38 4.43 -16.62
C LEU A 42 -13.45 3.65 -15.86
N PRO A 43 -13.17 3.25 -14.61
CA PRO A 43 -14.16 2.53 -13.82
C PRO A 43 -15.21 3.49 -13.26
N GLU A 44 -16.45 2.99 -13.14
CA GLU A 44 -17.60 3.71 -12.54
C GLU A 44 -17.29 4.36 -11.17
N ARG A 45 -16.44 3.71 -10.36
CA ARG A 45 -16.07 4.19 -9.01
C ARG A 45 -14.56 4.36 -8.89
N MET A 46 -14.17 5.56 -8.49
CA MET A 46 -12.80 5.95 -8.15
C MET A 46 -12.78 6.58 -6.76
N ILE A 47 -11.69 6.37 -6.02
CA ILE A 47 -11.43 7.13 -4.79
C ILE A 47 -11.12 8.60 -5.12
N PHE A 48 -11.21 9.47 -4.11
CA PHE A 48 -11.10 10.92 -4.28
C PHE A 48 -9.80 11.35 -4.99
N THR A 49 -8.65 10.86 -4.54
CA THR A 49 -7.34 11.13 -5.13
C THR A 49 -7.26 10.66 -6.59
N GLN A 50 -7.80 9.47 -6.88
CA GLN A 50 -7.85 8.95 -8.24
C GLN A 50 -8.67 9.86 -9.16
N ARG A 51 -9.82 10.33 -8.68
CA ARG A 51 -10.71 11.20 -9.44
C ARG A 51 -10.07 12.55 -9.74
N ILE A 52 -9.36 13.14 -8.78
CA ILE A 52 -8.65 14.42 -8.95
C ILE A 52 -7.57 14.32 -10.03
N PHE A 53 -6.77 13.26 -10.03
CA PHE A 53 -5.62 13.18 -10.94
C PHE A 53 -5.97 12.53 -12.28
N TRP A 54 -6.71 11.41 -12.25
CA TRP A 54 -6.85 10.48 -13.39
C TRP A 54 -8.25 10.42 -14.01
N GLY A 55 -9.27 10.97 -13.32
CA GLY A 55 -10.65 10.97 -13.81
C GLY A 55 -10.83 11.77 -15.09
N GLU A 56 -12.02 11.73 -15.70
CA GLU A 56 -12.30 12.42 -16.98
C GLU A 56 -11.98 13.91 -16.95
N LYS A 57 -12.29 14.58 -15.83
CA LYS A 57 -11.95 15.99 -15.56
C LYS A 57 -10.73 16.15 -14.64
N GLY A 58 -9.91 15.12 -14.54
CA GLY A 58 -8.74 15.10 -13.68
C GLY A 58 -7.62 15.99 -14.20
N ILE A 59 -6.68 16.34 -13.34
CA ILE A 59 -5.53 17.21 -13.65
C ILE A 59 -4.78 16.71 -14.89
N LEU A 60 -4.50 15.40 -14.97
CA LEU A 60 -3.71 14.85 -16.07
C LEU A 60 -4.44 14.88 -17.42
N ARG A 61 -5.78 14.91 -17.40
CA ARG A 61 -6.60 15.06 -18.62
C ARG A 61 -6.67 16.53 -19.03
N THR A 62 -6.99 17.40 -18.09
CA THR A 62 -7.19 18.83 -18.32
C THR A 62 -5.92 19.56 -18.76
N THR A 63 -4.75 19.11 -18.33
CA THR A 63 -3.45 19.65 -18.78
C THR A 63 -2.92 19.01 -20.07
N GLY A 64 -3.61 18.00 -20.62
CA GLY A 64 -3.17 17.28 -21.81
C GLY A 64 -1.96 16.35 -21.60
N ILE A 65 -1.52 16.11 -20.36
CA ILE A 65 -0.37 15.22 -20.06
C ILE A 65 -0.70 13.76 -20.41
N ALA A 66 -1.90 13.32 -20.09
CA ALA A 66 -2.41 12.01 -20.44
C ALA A 66 -3.83 12.17 -20.95
N PRO A 67 -4.08 12.44 -22.25
CA PRO A 67 -5.43 12.44 -22.81
C PRO A 67 -6.13 11.10 -22.60
N LEU A 68 -7.45 11.09 -22.39
CA LEU A 68 -8.21 9.86 -22.17
C LEU A 68 -8.45 9.14 -23.50
N ASN A 69 -7.57 8.18 -23.81
CA ASN A 69 -7.66 7.27 -24.95
C ASN A 69 -7.09 5.90 -24.57
N LEU A 70 -7.22 4.93 -25.48
CA LEU A 70 -6.80 3.54 -25.23
C LEU A 70 -5.30 3.44 -24.91
N GLU A 71 -4.45 4.07 -25.73
CA GLU A 71 -2.99 4.06 -25.58
C GLU A 71 -2.54 4.58 -24.20
N ASN A 72 -3.10 5.70 -23.75
CA ASN A 72 -2.75 6.26 -22.44
C ASN A 72 -3.32 5.43 -21.29
N ARG A 73 -4.49 4.79 -21.45
CA ARG A 73 -4.99 3.85 -20.43
C ARG A 73 -4.09 2.65 -20.24
N GLU A 74 -3.56 2.08 -21.32
CA GLU A 74 -2.58 0.99 -21.22
C GLU A 74 -1.34 1.43 -20.44
N LYS A 75 -0.77 2.59 -20.78
CA LYS A 75 0.39 3.18 -20.07
C LYS A 75 0.09 3.41 -18.59
N GLU A 76 -1.08 3.95 -18.28
CA GLU A 76 -1.51 4.18 -16.91
C GLU A 76 -1.67 2.89 -16.10
N LEU A 77 -2.07 1.78 -16.70
CA LEU A 77 -2.16 0.51 -15.97
C LEU A 77 -0.81 -0.14 -15.76
N VAL A 78 0.14 0.07 -16.68
CA VAL A 78 1.54 -0.22 -16.40
C VAL A 78 2.03 0.60 -15.20
N ILE A 79 1.72 1.90 -15.15
CA ILE A 79 2.06 2.78 -14.00
C ILE A 79 1.40 2.28 -12.72
N ARG A 80 0.09 1.98 -12.74
CA ARG A 80 -0.66 1.44 -11.61
C ARG A 80 0.01 0.20 -11.06
N ARG A 81 0.34 -0.77 -11.91
CA ARG A 81 1.01 -2.01 -11.48
C ARG A 81 2.37 -1.73 -10.84
N LYS A 82 3.17 -0.84 -11.43
CA LYS A 82 4.46 -0.43 -10.85
C LYS A 82 4.29 0.23 -9.48
N MET A 83 3.35 1.16 -9.34
CA MET A 83 3.06 1.86 -8.09
C MET A 83 2.56 0.88 -7.00
N LEU A 84 1.65 -0.03 -7.34
CA LEU A 84 1.13 -1.01 -6.39
C LEU A 84 2.17 -2.07 -5.99
N LYS A 85 3.04 -2.48 -6.91
CA LYS A 85 4.17 -3.36 -6.59
C LYS A 85 5.17 -2.64 -5.66
N ALA A 86 5.45 -1.37 -5.92
CA ALA A 86 6.29 -0.55 -5.04
C ALA A 86 5.63 -0.37 -3.65
N HIS A 87 4.31 -0.12 -3.60
CA HIS A 87 3.54 -0.06 -2.35
C HIS A 87 3.70 -1.35 -1.54
N GLN A 88 3.65 -2.53 -2.17
CA GLN A 88 3.85 -3.82 -1.49
C GLN A 88 5.28 -3.97 -0.94
N ILE A 89 6.30 -3.68 -1.75
CA ILE A 89 7.71 -3.81 -1.36
C ILE A 89 8.04 -2.85 -0.21
N ILE A 90 7.64 -1.58 -0.34
CA ILE A 90 7.77 -0.58 0.73
C ILE A 90 6.94 -1.01 1.94
N GLY A 91 5.80 -1.64 1.69
CA GLY A 91 4.91 -2.20 2.71
C GLY A 91 5.63 -3.17 3.65
N TYR A 92 6.28 -4.19 3.07
CA TYR A 92 7.04 -5.20 3.81
C TYR A 92 8.28 -4.65 4.50
N THR A 93 9.02 -3.76 3.84
CA THR A 93 10.23 -3.15 4.43
C THR A 93 9.86 -2.22 5.59
N THR A 94 8.76 -1.47 5.47
CA THR A 94 8.21 -0.65 6.56
C THR A 94 7.75 -1.52 7.72
N LEU A 95 7.11 -2.67 7.47
CA LEU A 95 6.73 -3.62 8.53
C LEU A 95 7.96 -4.06 9.35
N ALA A 96 9.04 -4.45 8.67
CA ALA A 96 10.28 -4.85 9.35
C ALA A 96 10.87 -3.72 10.19
N ALA A 97 10.87 -2.49 9.66
CA ALA A 97 11.31 -1.30 10.39
C ALA A 97 10.41 -1.01 11.61
N MET A 98 9.09 -1.19 11.50
CA MET A 98 8.15 -1.03 12.62
C MET A 98 8.40 -2.06 13.73
N VAL A 99 8.70 -3.32 13.39
CA VAL A 99 9.07 -4.35 14.38
C VAL A 99 10.30 -3.90 15.16
N ALA A 100 11.36 -3.50 14.46
CA ALA A 100 12.61 -3.09 15.10
C ALA A 100 12.43 -1.80 15.92
N GLN A 101 11.67 -0.81 15.42
CA GLN A 101 11.31 0.40 16.16
C GLN A 101 10.49 0.06 17.41
N GLY A 102 9.58 -0.91 17.33
CA GLY A 102 8.75 -1.38 18.43
C GLY A 102 9.55 -2.04 19.55
N ILE A 103 10.56 -2.86 19.21
CA ILE A 103 11.49 -3.47 20.18
C ILE A 103 12.25 -2.36 20.94
N ILE A 104 12.84 -1.42 20.20
CA ILE A 104 13.57 -0.28 20.78
C ILE A 104 12.64 0.60 21.62
N GLY A 105 11.41 0.83 21.15
CA GLY A 105 10.38 1.57 21.90
C GLY A 105 9.99 0.87 23.20
N GLY A 106 9.96 -0.46 23.21
CA GLY A 106 9.75 -1.27 24.42
C GLY A 106 10.87 -1.10 25.44
N GLN A 107 12.13 -1.13 25.00
CA GLN A 107 13.29 -0.90 25.86
C GLN A 107 13.28 0.52 26.45
N LEU A 108 12.99 1.52 25.62
CA LEU A 108 12.84 2.91 26.06
C LEU A 108 11.73 3.07 27.10
N TYR A 109 10.59 2.40 26.90
CA TYR A 109 9.47 2.40 27.86
C TYR A 109 9.85 1.76 29.20
N ASN A 110 10.76 0.77 29.17
CA ASN A 110 11.27 0.08 30.35
C ASN A 110 12.48 0.79 31.01
N GLY A 111 12.84 1.99 30.55
CA GLY A 111 13.82 2.85 31.22
C GLY A 111 15.17 3.02 30.51
N ASP A 112 15.40 2.36 29.37
CA ASP A 112 16.63 2.57 28.60
C ASP A 112 16.55 3.83 27.73
N TYR A 113 16.73 4.99 28.37
CA TYR A 113 16.67 6.30 27.72
C TYR A 113 17.83 6.57 26.76
N SER A 114 18.91 5.77 26.78
CA SER A 114 20.02 5.90 25.84
C SER A 114 19.56 5.67 24.39
N LEU A 115 18.49 4.89 24.21
CA LEU A 115 17.91 4.55 22.92
C LEU A 115 16.94 5.60 22.37
N TYR A 116 16.66 6.69 23.08
CA TYR A 116 15.68 7.71 22.65
C TYR A 116 15.98 8.25 21.24
N LYS A 117 17.23 8.60 20.97
CA LYS A 117 17.65 9.12 19.66
C LYS A 117 17.49 8.06 18.56
N THR A 118 17.84 6.81 18.87
CA THR A 118 17.66 5.66 17.97
C THR A 118 16.18 5.46 17.63
N HIS A 119 15.31 5.44 18.65
CA HIS A 119 13.86 5.32 18.47
C HIS A 119 13.31 6.44 17.57
N LYS A 120 13.70 7.70 17.84
CA LYS A 120 13.25 8.86 17.07
C LYS A 120 13.74 8.83 15.62
N ASN A 121 14.98 8.39 15.37
CA ASN A 121 15.50 8.23 14.02
C ASN A 121 14.78 7.11 13.26
N MET A 122 14.51 5.99 13.92
CA MET A 122 13.73 4.90 13.32
C MET A 122 12.29 5.32 13.02
N ALA A 123 11.67 6.12 13.88
CA ALA A 123 10.35 6.69 13.62
C ALA A 123 10.34 7.52 12.32
N LYS A 124 11.40 8.27 12.01
CA LYS A 124 11.52 8.99 10.72
C LYS A 124 11.55 8.02 9.54
N VAL A 125 12.33 6.94 9.62
CA VAL A 125 12.42 5.91 8.58
C VAL A 125 11.06 5.23 8.37
N VAL A 126 10.41 4.82 9.46
CA VAL A 126 9.08 4.19 9.42
C VAL A 126 8.03 5.15 8.84
N ASN A 127 8.00 6.41 9.28
CA ASN A 127 7.06 7.39 8.74
C ASN A 127 7.30 7.64 7.24
N ALA A 128 8.55 7.79 6.83
CA ALA A 128 8.89 7.99 5.42
C ALA A 128 8.43 6.80 4.57
N GLY A 129 8.74 5.56 5.00
CA GLY A 129 8.29 4.35 4.31
C GLY A 129 6.76 4.23 4.29
N TYR A 130 6.12 4.42 5.44
CA TYR A 130 4.66 4.32 5.59
C TYR A 130 3.91 5.30 4.68
N PHE A 131 4.24 6.60 4.75
CA PHE A 131 3.55 7.62 3.98
C PHE A 131 3.89 7.56 2.49
N THR A 132 5.12 7.15 2.11
CA THR A 132 5.46 6.87 0.72
C THR A 132 4.64 5.69 0.19
N GLY A 133 4.52 4.61 0.97
CA GLY A 133 3.66 3.48 0.65
C GLY A 133 2.20 3.91 0.48
N ALA A 134 1.66 4.67 1.43
CA ALA A 134 0.29 5.18 1.35
C ALA A 134 0.06 6.03 0.09
N ALA A 135 1.00 6.92 -0.24
CA ALA A 135 0.93 7.75 -1.45
C ALA A 135 0.90 6.89 -2.74
N LEU A 136 1.78 5.89 -2.85
CA LEU A 136 1.79 4.99 -4.01
C LEU A 136 0.45 4.27 -4.23
N SER A 137 -0.26 3.91 -3.16
CA SER A 137 -1.58 3.29 -3.26
C SER A 137 -2.66 4.31 -3.63
N LEU A 138 -2.74 5.42 -2.88
CA LEU A 138 -3.78 6.44 -3.01
C LEU A 138 -3.73 7.20 -4.34
N PHE A 139 -2.54 7.49 -4.85
CA PHE A 139 -2.37 8.26 -6.10
C PHE A 139 -2.20 7.37 -7.34
N SER A 140 -2.28 6.04 -7.21
CA SER A 140 -2.20 5.13 -8.36
C SER A 140 -3.36 5.35 -9.35
N PRO A 141 -3.11 5.28 -10.68
CA PRO A 141 -4.17 5.32 -11.69
C PRO A 141 -5.28 4.32 -11.37
N PRO A 142 -6.56 4.61 -11.68
CA PRO A 142 -7.66 3.70 -11.37
C PRO A 142 -7.53 2.36 -12.12
N PRO A 143 -8.08 1.25 -11.57
CA PRO A 143 -8.16 -0.02 -12.30
C PRO A 143 -9.08 0.11 -13.52
N LEU A 144 -9.03 -0.83 -14.47
CA LEU A 144 -9.97 -0.83 -15.60
C LEU A 144 -11.41 -1.06 -15.16
N VAL A 145 -11.62 -2.13 -14.42
CA VAL A 145 -12.95 -2.56 -14.00
C VAL A 145 -13.01 -2.68 -12.49
N ASN A 146 -14.13 -2.26 -11.94
CA ASN A 146 -14.45 -2.51 -10.55
C ASN A 146 -15.00 -3.92 -10.42
N LYS A 147 -14.14 -4.91 -10.19
CA LYS A 147 -14.60 -6.28 -9.86
C LYS A 147 -15.47 -6.23 -8.59
N LYS A 148 -16.80 -6.35 -8.76
CA LYS A 148 -17.75 -6.46 -7.65
C LYS A 148 -17.65 -7.88 -7.09
N THR A 149 -16.85 -8.08 -6.04
CA THR A 149 -16.84 -9.35 -5.30
C THR A 149 -18.02 -9.37 -4.31
N LYS A 150 -18.92 -10.36 -4.43
CA LYS A 150 -19.93 -10.64 -3.40
C LYS A 150 -19.21 -11.19 -2.15
N GLY A 151 -19.62 -10.77 -0.95
CA GLY A 151 -19.03 -11.24 0.32
C GLY A 151 -17.78 -10.50 0.81
N PHE A 152 -17.16 -11.02 1.87
CA PHE A 152 -15.90 -10.53 2.43
C PHE A 152 -14.74 -10.91 1.50
N SER A 153 -13.82 -9.98 1.24
CA SER A 153 -12.65 -10.23 0.38
C SER A 153 -11.42 -9.62 1.00
N SER A 154 -10.25 -10.18 0.69
CA SER A 154 -8.94 -9.70 1.09
C SER A 154 -8.76 -8.18 0.86
N ILE A 155 -9.22 -7.66 -0.29
CA ILE A 155 -9.19 -6.21 -0.61
C ILE A 155 -10.09 -5.40 0.33
N LYS A 156 -11.29 -5.88 0.65
CA LYS A 156 -12.19 -5.19 1.60
C LYS A 156 -11.61 -5.19 3.00
N ALA A 157 -11.02 -6.32 3.42
CA ALA A 157 -10.34 -6.46 4.71
C ALA A 157 -9.16 -5.48 4.81
N HIS A 158 -8.29 -5.45 3.80
CA HIS A 158 -7.18 -4.52 3.74
C HIS A 158 -7.65 -3.07 3.79
N ARG A 159 -8.69 -2.69 3.04
CA ARG A 159 -9.24 -1.32 3.07
C ARG A 159 -9.79 -0.93 4.45
N PHE A 160 -10.43 -1.85 5.15
CA PHE A 160 -10.89 -1.59 6.51
C PHE A 160 -9.71 -1.38 7.46
N LEU A 161 -8.75 -2.31 7.43
CA LEU A 161 -7.53 -2.22 8.24
C LEU A 161 -6.69 -0.99 7.88
N SER A 162 -6.74 -0.52 6.63
CA SER A 162 -6.00 0.67 6.20
C SER A 162 -6.51 1.97 6.80
N ASN A 163 -7.81 2.09 7.02
CA ASN A 163 -8.37 3.21 7.79
C ASN A 163 -7.88 3.18 9.25
N ILE A 164 -7.78 1.98 9.85
CA ILE A 164 -7.31 1.83 11.23
C ILE A 164 -5.82 2.15 11.33
N HIS A 165 -4.96 1.50 10.54
CA HIS A 165 -3.52 1.70 10.64
C HIS A 165 -3.11 3.13 10.25
N PHE A 166 -3.80 3.75 9.28
CA PHE A 166 -3.55 5.15 8.93
C PHE A 166 -3.88 6.10 10.07
N SER A 167 -5.07 5.97 10.65
CA SER A 167 -5.48 6.80 11.79
C SER A 167 -4.54 6.61 12.98
N ALA A 168 -4.19 5.35 13.29
CA ALA A 168 -3.28 5.03 14.38
C ALA A 168 -1.86 5.58 14.15
N MET A 169 -1.34 5.54 12.91
CA MET A 169 -0.05 6.15 12.56
C MET A 169 -0.05 7.67 12.75
N VAL A 170 -1.13 8.35 12.36
CA VAL A 170 -1.28 9.79 12.58
C VAL A 170 -1.29 10.10 14.08
N VAL A 171 -2.13 9.41 14.86
CA VAL A 171 -2.23 9.60 16.31
C VAL A 171 -0.90 9.33 17.00
N THR A 172 -0.20 8.24 16.62
CA THR A 172 1.12 7.88 17.17
C THR A 172 2.11 9.05 17.09
N ASN A 173 2.11 9.77 15.97
CA ASN A 173 2.96 10.93 15.75
C ASN A 173 2.46 12.19 16.50
N MET A 174 1.15 12.45 16.49
CA MET A 174 0.57 13.63 17.16
C MET A 174 0.81 13.65 18.67
N VAL A 175 0.83 12.47 19.30
CA VAL A 175 0.96 12.37 20.76
C VAL A 175 2.35 11.93 21.22
N ALA A 176 3.33 11.87 20.30
CA ALA A 176 4.65 11.31 20.54
C ALA A 176 5.39 11.95 21.73
N ASP A 177 5.32 13.28 21.85
CA ASP A 177 6.00 14.03 22.92
C ASP A 177 5.06 14.42 24.07
N SER A 178 3.74 14.35 23.89
CA SER A 178 2.76 14.87 24.86
C SER A 178 2.09 13.79 25.72
N ASN A 179 1.95 12.56 25.21
CA ASN A 179 1.26 11.50 25.96
C ASN A 179 1.83 10.11 25.63
N LYS A 180 2.75 9.65 26.49
CA LYS A 180 3.43 8.34 26.36
C LYS A 180 2.46 7.15 26.31
N LYS A 181 1.38 7.18 27.10
CA LYS A 181 0.39 6.09 27.15
C LYS A 181 -0.41 6.03 25.85
N ALA A 182 -0.88 7.16 25.36
CA ALA A 182 -1.58 7.25 24.08
C ALA A 182 -0.65 6.88 22.90
N HIS A 183 0.60 7.36 22.91
CA HIS A 183 1.60 7.03 21.90
C HIS A 183 1.82 5.52 21.81
N LYS A 184 2.03 4.85 22.94
CA LYS A 184 2.22 3.40 23.01
C LYS A 184 0.99 2.64 22.52
N ALA A 185 -0.21 3.03 22.95
CA ALA A 185 -1.45 2.40 22.50
C ALA A 185 -1.65 2.55 20.99
N ALA A 186 -1.52 3.77 20.46
CA ALA A 186 -1.62 4.04 19.04
C ALA A 186 -0.56 3.31 18.22
N ALA A 187 0.68 3.22 18.72
CA ALA A 187 1.75 2.49 18.05
C ALA A 187 1.45 0.99 17.93
N TYR A 188 0.91 0.36 18.99
CA TYR A 188 0.48 -1.04 18.91
C TYR A 188 -0.71 -1.22 17.97
N THR A 189 -1.70 -0.32 18.01
CA THR A 189 -2.82 -0.36 17.07
C THR A 189 -2.35 -0.23 15.64
N ALA A 190 -1.44 0.70 15.36
CA ALA A 190 -0.84 0.91 14.04
C ALA A 190 -0.11 -0.35 13.58
N PHE A 191 0.80 -0.89 14.40
CA PHE A 191 1.55 -2.09 14.07
C PHE A 191 0.63 -3.30 13.83
N ALA A 192 -0.30 -3.58 14.75
CA ALA A 192 -1.17 -4.75 14.64
C ALA A 192 -2.06 -4.68 13.41
N SER A 193 -2.78 -3.57 13.21
CA SER A 193 -3.65 -3.41 12.04
C SER A 193 -2.88 -3.39 10.73
N TYR A 194 -1.68 -2.81 10.70
CA TYR A 194 -0.80 -2.84 9.54
C TYR A 194 -0.27 -4.24 9.22
N ALA A 195 0.23 -4.97 10.21
CA ALA A 195 0.70 -6.35 10.05
C ALA A 195 -0.43 -7.26 9.58
N THR A 196 -1.63 -7.14 10.16
CA THR A 196 -2.81 -7.88 9.70
C THR A 196 -3.18 -7.48 8.27
N ALA A 197 -3.10 -6.20 7.91
CA ALA A 197 -3.38 -5.73 6.55
C ALA A 197 -2.44 -6.35 5.51
N VAL A 198 -1.17 -6.57 5.88
CA VAL A 198 -0.18 -7.27 5.06
C VAL A 198 -0.50 -8.76 4.92
N ILE A 199 -0.97 -9.41 6.01
CA ILE A 199 -1.32 -10.84 5.99
C ILE A 199 -2.56 -11.10 5.13
N VAL A 200 -3.63 -10.31 5.31
CA VAL A 200 -4.88 -10.55 4.58
C VAL A 200 -4.72 -10.31 3.09
N PHE A 201 -3.84 -9.38 2.67
CA PHE A 201 -3.60 -9.07 1.26
C PHE A 201 -2.80 -10.16 0.53
N LYS A 202 -2.22 -11.12 1.26
CA LYS A 202 -1.42 -12.22 0.71
C LYS A 202 -2.24 -13.40 0.15
N PHE A 203 -3.57 -13.35 0.23
CA PHE A 203 -4.49 -14.40 -0.20
C PHE A 203 -5.61 -13.85 -1.08
#